data_AF-A0A9D7A7N0-F1
#
_entry.id   AF-A0A9D7A7N0-F1
#
_cell.length_a   1.000
_cell.length_b   1.000
_cell.length_c   1.000
_cell.angle_alpha   90.00
_cell.angle_beta   90.00
_cell.angle_gamma   90.00
#
_symmetry.space_group_name_H-M   'P 1'
#
loop_
_entity.id
_entity.type
_entity.pdbx_description
1 polymer ?
#
loop_
_entity_poly.entity_id
_entity_poly.type
_entity_poly.pdbx_seq_one_letter_code
_entity_poly.pdbx_strand_id
1 'polypeptide(L)'
;LIAELFGTIHTRLMALPVGGSVLLSDLAELRADIPSGLGRPAGSHRFRYVEIRRGAVFPGMPASSTARRFKEMIEESPPWCLILVPERE
;
A
#
# COMPACT_ATOMS: atom_id res chain seq x y z
N LEU A 1 -10.16 -5.02 -15.74
CA LEU A 1 -9.56 -6.11 -14.93
C LEU A 1 -9.39 -5.77 -13.45
N ILE A 2 -8.44 -4.91 -13.03
CA ILE A 2 -8.20 -4.63 -11.59
C ILE A 2 -9.44 -4.04 -10.91
N ALA A 3 -10.07 -3.04 -11.53
CA ALA A 3 -11.31 -2.44 -11.01
C ALA A 3 -12.48 -3.44 -10.94
N GLU A 4 -12.53 -4.44 -11.83
CA GLU A 4 -13.59 -5.46 -11.84
C GLU A 4 -13.36 -6.52 -10.75
N LEU A 5 -12.09 -6.91 -10.53
CA LEU A 5 -11.71 -7.90 -9.53
C LEU A 5 -11.80 -7.37 -8.10
N PHE A 6 -11.38 -6.12 -7.89
CA PHE A 6 -11.32 -5.51 -6.56
C PHE A 6 -12.48 -4.55 -6.28
N GLY A 7 -13.30 -4.24 -7.30
CA GLY A 7 -14.57 -3.51 -7.19
C GLY A 7 -14.51 -2.31 -6.25
N THR A 8 -15.35 -2.35 -5.22
CA THR A 8 -15.50 -1.29 -4.22
C THR A 8 -14.21 -0.96 -3.47
N ILE A 9 -13.34 -1.94 -3.21
CA ILE A 9 -12.05 -1.69 -2.54
C ILE A 9 -11.17 -0.82 -3.43
N HIS A 10 -11.08 -1.15 -4.71
CA HIS A 10 -10.32 -0.33 -5.67
C HIS A 10 -10.88 1.09 -5.75
N THR A 11 -12.19 1.25 -5.84
CA THR A 11 -12.83 2.57 -5.87
C THR A 11 -12.52 3.40 -4.62
N ARG A 12 -12.59 2.79 -3.43
CA ARG A 12 -12.28 3.47 -2.16
C ARG A 12 -10.82 3.86 -2.05
N LEU A 13 -9.90 2.98 -2.46
CA LEU A 13 -8.47 3.31 -2.49
C LEU A 13 -8.20 4.47 -3.46
N MET A 14 -8.74 4.41 -4.68
CA MET A 14 -8.57 5.48 -5.68
C MET A 14 -9.19 6.82 -5.27
N ALA A 15 -10.16 6.82 -4.36
CA ALA A 15 -10.76 8.02 -3.78
C ALA A 15 -9.95 8.63 -2.62
N LEU A 16 -8.94 7.94 -2.08
CA LEU A 16 -8.10 8.49 -1.01
C LEU A 16 -7.39 9.77 -1.50
N PRO A 17 -7.36 10.86 -0.70
CA PRO A 17 -6.55 12.01 -1.04
C PRO A 17 -5.05 11.65 -1.01
N VAL A 18 -4.23 12.38 -1.77
CA VAL A 18 -2.76 12.28 -1.65
C VAL A 18 -2.34 12.65 -0.22
N GLY A 19 -1.50 11.83 0.40
CA GLY A 19 -1.13 11.90 1.81
C GLY A 19 -2.09 11.16 2.74
N GLY A 20 -3.26 10.73 2.25
CA GLY A 20 -4.25 9.99 3.03
C GLY A 20 -3.83 8.54 3.29
N SER A 21 -4.41 7.96 4.35
CA SER A 21 -4.23 6.56 4.71
C SER A 21 -5.55 5.88 5.07
N VAL A 22 -5.54 4.55 5.05
CA VAL A 22 -6.67 3.70 5.47
C VAL A 22 -6.14 2.38 5.98
N LEU A 23 -6.81 1.79 6.97
CA LEU A 23 -6.55 0.41 7.36
C LEU A 23 -7.27 -0.52 6.39
N LEU A 24 -6.59 -1.55 5.91
CA LEU A 24 -7.22 -2.52 5.02
C LEU A 24 -8.38 -3.26 5.72
N SER A 25 -8.30 -3.43 7.04
CA SER A 25 -9.39 -3.99 7.86
C SER A 25 -10.69 -3.17 7.82
N ASP A 26 -10.61 -1.87 7.52
CA ASP A 26 -11.78 -0.99 7.40
C ASP A 26 -12.45 -1.14 6.02
N LEU A 27 -11.74 -1.76 5.06
CA LEU A 27 -12.20 -1.95 3.68
C LEU A 27 -12.61 -3.40 3.40
N ALA A 28 -11.99 -4.38 4.04
CA ALA A 28 -12.26 -5.79 3.87
C ALA A 28 -11.73 -6.61 5.05
N GLU A 29 -12.26 -7.83 5.22
CA GLU A 29 -11.69 -8.79 6.17
C GLU A 29 -10.27 -9.16 5.74
N LEU A 30 -9.33 -9.08 6.68
CA LEU A 30 -7.95 -9.51 6.46
C LEU A 30 -7.90 -11.02 6.36
N ARG A 31 -7.13 -11.53 5.39
CA ARG A 31 -6.91 -12.96 5.26
C ARG A 31 -6.23 -13.50 6.52
N ALA A 32 -6.84 -14.54 7.09
CA ALA A 32 -6.29 -15.23 8.25
C ALA A 32 -5.07 -16.10 7.90
N ASP A 33 -4.97 -16.52 6.64
CA ASP A 33 -3.87 -17.34 6.13
C ASP A 33 -3.41 -16.81 4.78
N ILE A 34 -2.14 -16.40 4.70
CA ILE A 34 -1.46 -16.00 3.48
C ILE A 34 -0.42 -17.10 3.14
N PRO A 35 -0.56 -17.77 2.00
CA PRO A 35 0.38 -18.81 1.58
C PRO A 35 1.80 -18.27 1.45
N SER A 36 2.77 -19.01 1.99
CA SER A 36 4.19 -18.72 1.76
C SER A 36 4.56 -19.08 0.32
N GLY A 37 4.85 -18.06 -0.50
CA GLY A 37 5.14 -18.22 -1.93
C GLY A 37 6.51 -18.83 -2.27
N LEU A 38 7.32 -19.21 -1.27
CA LEU A 38 8.72 -19.64 -1.48
C LEU A 38 8.97 -21.15 -1.32
N GLY A 39 7.93 -22.00 -1.39
CA GLY A 39 8.09 -23.46 -1.38
C GLY A 39 8.67 -24.05 -0.10
N ARG A 40 8.82 -23.23 0.96
CA ARG A 40 9.20 -23.66 2.30
C ARG A 40 7.92 -23.92 3.08
N PRO A 41 7.84 -25.01 3.87
CA PRO A 41 6.74 -25.22 4.80
C PRO A 41 6.90 -24.25 5.98
N ALA A 42 6.71 -22.96 5.70
CA ALA A 42 6.59 -21.92 6.70
C ALA A 42 5.09 -21.71 6.90
N GLY A 43 4.64 -21.68 8.15
CA GLY A 43 3.23 -21.65 8.54
C GLY A 43 2.42 -20.53 7.88
N SER A 44 1.12 -20.54 8.11
CA SER A 44 0.22 -19.49 7.66
C SER A 44 0.70 -18.12 8.13
N HIS A 45 0.94 -17.18 7.22
CA HIS A 45 1.33 -15.82 7.60
C HIS A 45 0.08 -14.96 7.77
N ARG A 46 -0.04 -14.29 8.91
CA ARG A 46 -1.14 -13.34 9.19
C ARG A 46 -0.57 -11.96 9.53
N PHE A 47 -1.30 -10.93 9.15
CA PHE A 47 -1.01 -9.55 9.57
C PHE A 47 -2.10 -9.08 10.50
N ARG A 48 -1.71 -8.59 11.68
CA ARG A 48 -2.64 -7.94 12.61
C ARG A 48 -2.97 -6.50 12.21
N TYR A 49 -2.13 -5.90 11.36
CA TYR A 49 -2.28 -4.52 10.91
C TYR A 49 -1.73 -4.35 9.50
N VAL A 50 -2.53 -3.75 8.63
CA VAL A 50 -2.18 -3.40 7.25
C VAL A 50 -2.71 -1.99 6.98
N GLU A 51 -1.80 -1.02 6.85
CA GLU A 51 -2.14 0.35 6.47
C GLU A 51 -1.71 0.61 5.02
N ILE A 52 -2.60 1.24 4.25
CA ILE A 52 -2.37 1.66 2.87
C ILE A 52 -2.33 3.18 2.84
N ARG A 53 -1.26 3.75 2.28
CA ARG A 53 -1.06 5.20 2.17
C ARG A 53 -0.94 5.60 0.71
N ARG A 54 -1.74 6.57 0.25
CA ARG A 54 -1.66 7.11 -1.10
C ARG A 54 -0.69 8.28 -1.13
N GLY A 55 0.29 8.23 -2.01
CA GLY A 55 1.24 9.33 -2.20
C GLY A 55 1.97 9.67 -0.92
N ALA A 56 2.53 8.63 -0.28
CA ALA A 56 3.23 8.79 0.98
C ALA A 56 4.38 9.79 0.84
N VAL A 57 4.28 10.90 1.57
CA VAL A 57 5.36 11.86 1.76
C VAL A 57 5.99 11.55 3.11
N PHE A 58 7.29 11.28 3.11
CA PHE A 58 8.05 11.07 4.34
C PHE A 58 8.72 12.40 4.71
N PRO A 59 8.34 13.03 5.84
CA PRO A 59 8.95 14.28 6.27
C PRO A 59 10.49 14.14 6.32
N GLY A 60 11.21 15.07 5.71
CA GLY A 60 12.67 15.03 5.62
C GLY A 60 13.24 14.11 4.52
N MET A 61 12.42 13.33 3.82
CA MET A 61 12.85 12.53 2.68
C MET A 61 12.47 13.22 1.37
N PRO A 62 13.43 13.59 0.51
CA PRO A 62 13.14 14.24 -0.76
C PRO A 62 12.55 13.23 -1.75
N ALA A 63 11.23 13.04 -1.72
CA ALA A 63 10.51 12.44 -2.84
C ALA A 63 10.43 13.48 -3.98
N SER A 64 10.79 13.08 -5.19
CA SER A 64 10.67 13.92 -6.41
C SER A 64 11.50 15.22 -6.44
N SER A 65 12.49 15.40 -5.54
CA SER A 65 13.32 16.61 -5.51
C SER A 65 14.11 16.81 -6.81
N THR A 66 14.54 15.73 -7.45
CA THR A 66 15.27 15.81 -8.72
C THR A 66 14.34 16.24 -9.85
N ALA A 67 13.15 15.63 -9.95
CA ALA A 67 12.16 16.00 -10.96
C ALA A 67 11.73 17.48 -10.87
N ARG A 68 11.61 18.03 -9.66
CA ARG A 68 11.30 19.46 -9.47
C ARG A 68 12.44 20.42 -9.85
N ARG A 69 13.68 19.94 -9.95
CA ARG A 69 14.87 20.75 -10.25
C ARG A 69 15.26 20.75 -11.73
N PHE A 70 14.88 19.72 -12.48
CA PHE A 70 15.24 19.57 -13.89
C PHE A 70 13.96 19.61 -14.75
N LYS A 71 13.81 20.65 -15.58
CA LYS A 71 12.60 20.87 -16.42
C LYS A 71 12.33 19.74 -17.42
N GLU A 72 13.34 18.93 -17.72
CA GLU A 72 13.27 17.78 -18.62
C GLU A 72 12.78 16.51 -17.91
N MET A 73 12.69 16.51 -16.58
CA MET A 73 12.20 15.38 -15.80
C MET A 73 10.70 15.50 -15.51
N ILE A 74 9.99 14.40 -15.69
CA ILE A 74 8.57 14.28 -15.32
C ILE A 74 8.50 13.86 -13.84
N GLU A 75 7.68 14.55 -13.05
CA GLU A 75 7.41 14.14 -11.67
C GLU A 75 6.64 12.82 -11.68
N GLU A 76 7.22 11.79 -11.06
CA GLU A 76 6.55 10.51 -10.89
C GLU A 76 5.30 10.68 -10.02
N SER A 77 4.24 9.93 -10.35
CA SER A 77 3.05 9.88 -9.50
C SER A 77 3.45 9.43 -8.09
N PRO A 78 3.01 10.13 -7.03
CA PRO A 78 3.39 9.80 -5.66
C PRO A 78 3.12 8.31 -5.35
N PRO A 79 4.11 7.58 -4.81
CA PRO A 79 4.00 6.13 -4.67
C PRO A 79 2.98 5.74 -3.61
N TRP A 80 2.42 4.54 -3.77
CA TRP A 80 1.67 3.88 -2.71
C TRP A 80 2.64 3.28 -1.68
N CYS A 81 2.29 3.35 -0.41
CA CYS A 81 3.05 2.75 0.67
C CYS A 81 2.17 1.80 1.48
N LEU A 82 2.73 0.64 1.84
CA LEU A 82 2.09 -0.36 2.68
C LEU A 82 2.87 -0.50 3.98
N ILE A 83 2.19 -0.44 5.12
CA ILE A 83 2.74 -0.78 6.43
C ILE A 83 2.13 -2.10 6.86
N LEU A 84 2.97 -3.11 7.00
CA LEU A 84 2.57 -4.47 7.34
C LEU A 84 3.13 -4.82 8.72
N VAL A 85 2.24 -5.15 9.65
CA VAL A 85 2.65 -5.64 10.97
C VAL A 85 2.16 -7.09 11.12
N PRO A 86 3.09 -8.06 11.19
CA PRO A 86 2.72 -9.47 11.31
C PRO A 86 1.98 -9.72 12.63
N GLU A 87 1.16 -10.76 12.68
CA GLU A 87 0.79 -11.38 13.95
C GLU A 87 2.05 -11.71 14.75
N ARG A 88 2.05 -11.56 16.07
CA ARG A 88 3.11 -12.20 16.87
C ARG A 88 2.78 -13.69 16.95
N GLU A 89 3.79 -14.54 16.76
CA GLU A 89 3.70 -15.97 17.12
C GLU A 89 3.52 -16.15 18.63
#